data_AF-A0A1F5H3V7-F1
#
_entry.id   AF-A0A1F5H3V7-F1
#
_cell.length_a   1.000
_cell.length_b   1.000
_cell.length_c   1.000
_cell.angle_alpha   90.00
_cell.angle_beta   90.00
_cell.angle_gamma   90.00
#
_symmetry.space_group_name_H-M   'P 1'
#
loop_
_entity.id
_entity.type
_entity.pdbx_description
1 polymer ?
#
loop_
_entity_poly.entity_id
_entity_poly.type
_entity_poly.pdbx_seq_one_letter_code
_entity_poly.pdbx_strand_id
1 'polypeptide(L)'
;MRIFSVCLLFFFLLIFLNVPLSLAHTDYQFPSYSEGQVNEALEKTVPLRFLPSNPLYFLITAKETVSRFFRPSSLEKARFDFILTGKRLKESYLLLEKGDVKNASKSLGRYSGRLDSMKRQMEKARSQNQSVVAFADETTEGLKLHEVLLSAISKKWQNYQEGYNFDDNFDAAFGEFINTILTIDNIKPGIKNRFKTATSSASLESEPSVGPSPTPALEILETSPSAKPRRIIY
;
A
#
# COMPACT_ATOMS: atom_id res chain seq x y z
N MET A 1 -54.12 18.61 -11.66
CA MET A 1 -52.63 18.55 -11.69
C MET A 1 -51.96 18.52 -10.32
N ARG A 2 -52.57 19.00 -9.21
CA ARG A 2 -51.93 19.02 -7.88
C ARG A 2 -51.74 17.63 -7.24
N ILE A 3 -52.64 16.68 -7.48
CA ILE A 3 -52.60 15.34 -6.86
C ILE A 3 -51.42 14.50 -7.41
N PHE A 4 -51.14 14.57 -8.72
CA PHE A 4 -49.99 13.89 -9.33
C PHE A 4 -48.65 14.40 -8.79
N SER A 5 -48.56 15.68 -8.44
CA SER A 5 -47.34 16.27 -7.86
C SER A 5 -47.08 15.80 -6.42
N VAL A 6 -48.14 15.60 -5.62
CA VAL A 6 -48.02 15.08 -4.24
C VAL A 6 -47.60 13.61 -4.24
N CYS A 7 -48.16 12.79 -5.14
CA CYS A 7 -47.75 11.39 -5.26
C CYS A 7 -46.30 11.23 -5.73
N LEU A 8 -45.83 12.10 -6.64
CA LEU A 8 -44.45 12.04 -7.15
C LEU A 8 -43.42 12.48 -6.10
N LEU A 9 -43.76 13.47 -5.27
CA LEU A 9 -42.96 13.87 -4.09
C LEU A 9 -42.93 12.76 -3.03
N PHE A 10 -44.07 12.10 -2.77
CA PHE A 10 -44.14 11.00 -1.81
C PHE A 10 -43.35 9.78 -2.30
N PHE A 11 -43.37 9.50 -3.61
CA PHE A 11 -42.58 8.43 -4.23
C PHE A 11 -41.08 8.72 -4.15
N PHE A 12 -40.65 9.97 -4.41
CA PHE A 12 -39.25 10.37 -4.21
C PHE A 12 -38.82 10.28 -2.74
N LEU A 13 -39.68 10.68 -1.80
CA LEU A 13 -39.39 10.58 -0.37
C LEU A 13 -39.22 9.11 0.08
N LEU A 14 -40.05 8.20 -0.43
CA LEU A 14 -39.97 6.77 -0.13
C LEU A 14 -38.74 6.08 -0.73
N ILE A 15 -38.23 6.57 -1.87
CA ILE A 15 -36.96 6.09 -2.46
C ILE A 15 -35.77 6.51 -1.59
N PHE A 16 -35.78 7.71 -1.03
CA PHE A 16 -34.70 8.17 -0.15
C PHE A 16 -34.72 7.58 1.26
N LEU A 17 -35.88 7.13 1.76
CA LEU A 17 -35.98 6.52 3.10
C LEU A 17 -35.50 5.06 3.17
N ASN A 18 -35.32 4.36 2.03
CA ASN A 18 -35.02 2.93 1.99
C ASN A 18 -33.66 2.58 1.38
N VAL A 19 -32.75 3.55 1.22
CA VAL A 19 -31.35 3.21 0.93
C VAL A 19 -30.64 3.04 2.27
N PRO A 20 -30.41 1.81 2.78
CA PRO A 20 -29.42 1.64 3.82
C PRO A 20 -28.09 2.08 3.20
N LEU A 21 -27.59 3.24 3.63
CA LEU A 21 -26.24 3.68 3.34
C LEU A 21 -25.29 2.80 4.16
N SER A 22 -25.21 1.52 3.79
CA SER A 22 -24.20 0.61 4.29
C SER A 22 -22.92 0.96 3.54
N LEU A 23 -22.14 1.86 4.12
CA LEU A 23 -20.75 2.07 3.71
C LEU A 23 -20.03 0.72 3.89
N ALA A 24 -19.90 -0.01 2.78
CA ALA A 24 -19.20 -1.28 2.76
C ALA A 24 -17.73 -0.99 3.06
N HIS A 25 -17.25 -1.46 4.21
CA HIS A 25 -15.83 -1.39 4.54
C HIS A 25 -15.10 -2.45 3.71
N THR A 26 -13.96 -2.08 3.13
CA THR A 26 -13.08 -3.04 2.44
C THR A 26 -12.52 -4.03 3.47
N ASP A 27 -12.72 -5.33 3.25
CA ASP A 27 -12.16 -6.39 4.09
C ASP A 27 -10.71 -6.66 3.70
N TYR A 28 -9.78 -6.22 4.54
CA TYR A 28 -8.35 -6.46 4.35
C TYR A 28 -7.92 -7.78 4.99
N GLN A 29 -7.28 -8.65 4.21
CA GLN A 29 -6.73 -9.91 4.70
C GLN A 29 -5.39 -9.70 5.42
N PHE A 30 -5.45 -9.26 6.67
CA PHE A 30 -4.29 -9.24 7.56
C PHE A 30 -4.14 -10.56 8.33
N PRO A 31 -2.91 -10.96 8.67
CA PRO A 31 -2.68 -11.96 9.72
C PRO A 31 -3.34 -11.54 11.04
N SER A 32 -3.73 -12.52 11.85
CA SER A 32 -4.18 -12.23 13.20
C SER A 32 -2.98 -11.88 14.07
N TYR A 33 -2.95 -10.65 14.60
CA TYR A 33 -1.97 -10.19 15.58
C TYR A 33 -2.64 -10.03 16.95
N SER A 34 -1.91 -10.45 17.99
CA SER A 34 -2.28 -10.24 19.39
C SER A 34 -2.04 -8.80 19.84
N GLU A 35 -2.70 -8.36 20.91
CA GLU A 35 -2.46 -7.04 21.52
C GLU A 35 -1.00 -6.87 21.96
N GLY A 36 -0.35 -7.94 22.43
CA GLY A 36 1.08 -7.92 22.79
C GLY A 36 1.98 -7.55 21.60
N GLN A 37 1.68 -8.08 20.41
CA GLN A 37 2.42 -7.73 19.19
C GLN A 37 2.15 -6.29 18.73
N VAL A 38 0.93 -5.79 18.93
CA VAL A 38 0.61 -4.38 18.65
C VAL A 38 1.39 -3.46 19.59
N ASN A 39 1.43 -3.76 20.89
CA ASN A 39 2.20 -3.00 21.87
C ASN A 39 3.71 -3.02 21.57
N GLU A 40 4.24 -4.19 21.21
CA GLU A 40 5.64 -4.32 20.76
C GLU A 40 5.92 -3.46 19.52
N ALA A 41 5.02 -3.46 18.54
CA ALA A 41 5.15 -2.62 17.36
C ALA A 41 5.08 -1.12 17.70
N LEU A 42 4.23 -0.71 18.63
CA LEU A 42 4.17 0.66 19.11
C LEU A 42 5.46 1.07 19.85
N GLU A 43 6.06 0.18 20.61
CA GLU A 43 7.32 0.46 21.33
C GLU A 43 8.51 0.55 20.37
N LYS A 44 8.64 -0.40 19.45
CA LYS A 44 9.74 -0.47 18.48
C LYS A 44 9.67 0.59 17.38
N THR A 45 8.49 1.15 17.12
CA THR A 45 8.35 2.25 16.17
C THR A 45 8.79 3.59 16.79
N VAL A 46 9.25 4.48 15.91
CA VAL A 46 9.87 5.77 16.25
C VAL A 46 9.07 6.52 17.34
N PRO A 47 9.73 7.04 18.39
CA PRO A 47 9.05 7.75 19.46
C PRO A 47 8.37 9.03 18.97
N LEU A 48 7.23 9.35 19.57
CA LEU A 48 6.43 10.55 19.28
C LEU A 48 6.58 11.55 20.41
N ARG A 49 6.83 12.82 20.05
CA ARG A 49 6.80 13.92 21.01
C ARG A 49 5.41 14.56 21.06
N PHE A 50 4.85 14.91 19.91
CA PHE A 50 3.53 15.52 19.78
C PHE A 50 2.72 14.81 18.70
N LEU A 51 1.41 14.68 18.94
CA LEU A 51 0.46 14.25 17.92
C LEU A 51 0.01 15.43 17.05
N PRO A 52 -0.49 15.19 15.84
CA PRO A 52 -1.04 16.21 14.93
C PRO A 52 -2.11 17.12 15.52
N SER A 53 -2.81 16.68 16.56
CA SER A 53 -3.80 17.48 17.30
C SER A 53 -3.19 18.57 18.19
N ASN A 54 -1.89 18.50 18.48
CA ASN A 54 -1.20 19.51 19.29
C ASN A 54 -0.76 20.71 18.42
N PRO A 55 -0.95 21.96 18.86
CA PRO A 55 -0.57 23.14 18.08
C PRO A 55 0.93 23.21 17.79
N LEU A 56 1.81 22.68 18.64
CA LEU A 56 3.26 22.68 18.43
C LEU A 56 3.73 21.61 17.42
N TYR A 57 2.82 20.82 16.87
CA TYR A 57 3.14 19.79 15.89
C TYR A 57 3.79 20.37 14.62
N PHE A 58 3.46 21.61 14.23
CA PHE A 58 4.08 22.25 13.06
C PHE A 58 5.60 22.37 13.20
N LEU A 59 6.12 22.62 14.41
CA LEU A 59 7.56 22.72 14.67
C LEU A 59 8.26 21.40 14.39
N ILE A 60 7.59 20.28 14.72
CA ILE A 60 8.10 18.94 14.45
C ILE A 60 8.16 18.71 12.94
N THR A 61 7.10 19.04 12.20
CA THR A 61 7.10 18.90 10.74
C THR A 61 8.10 19.82 10.03
N ALA A 62 8.30 21.03 10.54
CA ALA A 62 9.32 21.95 10.04
C ALA A 62 10.71 21.37 10.25
N LYS A 63 11.01 20.88 11.46
CA LYS A 63 12.27 20.19 11.76
C LYS A 63 12.50 19.00 10.84
N GLU A 64 11.48 18.16 10.61
CA GLU A 64 11.59 17.00 9.72
C GLU A 64 11.90 17.42 8.29
N THR A 65 11.27 18.50 7.81
CA THR A 65 11.48 19.02 6.46
C THR A 65 12.90 19.53 6.28
N VAL A 66 13.38 20.35 7.22
CA VAL A 66 14.76 20.84 7.25
C VAL A 66 15.74 19.67 7.36
N SER A 67 15.50 18.73 8.27
CA SER A 67 16.37 17.56 8.47
C SER A 67 16.45 16.70 7.21
N ARG A 68 15.33 16.50 6.50
CA ARG A 68 15.29 15.78 5.22
C ARG A 68 16.10 16.48 4.15
N PHE A 69 15.99 17.80 4.07
CA PHE A 69 16.70 18.60 3.07
C PHE A 69 18.21 18.42 3.20
N PHE A 70 18.73 18.45 4.43
CA PHE A 70 20.15 18.29 4.75
C PHE A 70 20.65 16.84 4.78
N ARG A 71 19.85 15.84 4.39
CA ARG A 71 20.36 14.48 4.23
C ARG A 71 21.35 14.42 3.06
N PRO A 72 22.56 13.84 3.26
CA PRO A 72 23.68 14.00 2.34
C PRO A 72 23.53 13.22 1.01
N SER A 73 22.69 12.18 0.98
CA SER A 73 22.51 11.33 -0.19
C SER A 73 21.05 10.94 -0.43
N SER A 74 20.74 10.44 -1.63
CA SER A 74 19.41 9.89 -1.92
C SER A 74 19.10 8.66 -1.06
N LEU A 75 20.09 7.80 -0.79
CA LEU A 75 19.92 6.70 0.14
C LEU A 75 19.57 7.18 1.57
N GLU A 76 20.26 8.20 2.08
CA GLU A 76 19.97 8.77 3.40
C GLU A 76 18.61 9.48 3.45
N LYS A 77 18.16 10.06 2.33
CA LYS A 77 16.80 10.60 2.20
C LYS A 77 15.76 9.48 2.24
N ALA A 78 16.00 8.36 1.55
CA ALA A 78 15.12 7.19 1.61
C ALA A 78 15.03 6.64 3.03
N ARG A 79 16.17 6.44 3.72
CA ARG A 79 16.21 6.04 5.14
C ARG A 79 15.40 6.98 6.03
N PHE A 80 15.58 8.28 5.86
CA PHE A 80 14.83 9.26 6.64
C PHE A 80 13.33 9.24 6.34
N ASP A 81 12.94 9.13 5.07
CA ASP A 81 11.53 9.02 4.68
C ASP A 81 10.89 7.75 5.27
N PHE A 82 11.61 6.63 5.32
CA PHE A 82 11.15 5.40 5.98
C PHE A 82 10.98 5.54 7.50
N ILE A 83 11.89 6.24 8.19
CA ILE A 83 11.70 6.55 9.61
C ILE A 83 10.40 7.33 9.83
N LEU A 84 10.08 8.27 8.92
CA LEU A 84 8.84 9.03 9.01
C LEU A 84 7.60 8.18 8.74
N THR A 85 7.63 7.14 7.91
CA THR A 85 6.45 6.29 7.66
C THR A 85 6.01 5.57 8.93
N GLY A 86 6.93 4.93 9.66
CA GLY A 86 6.63 4.31 10.95
C GLY A 86 6.07 5.30 11.97
N LYS A 87 6.58 6.53 11.97
CA LYS A 87 6.05 7.64 12.77
C LYS A 87 4.59 7.96 12.44
N ARG A 88 4.24 8.05 11.14
CA ARG A 88 2.86 8.36 10.70
C ARG A 88 1.86 7.26 11.02
N LEU A 89 2.27 5.98 10.94
CA LEU A 89 1.41 4.87 11.36
C LEU A 89 1.12 4.93 12.86
N LYS A 90 2.15 5.13 13.68
CA LYS A 90 1.98 5.28 15.12
C LYS A 90 1.09 6.47 15.47
N GLU A 91 1.24 7.61 14.78
CA GLU A 91 0.33 8.75 14.92
C GLU A 91 -1.12 8.37 14.58
N SER A 92 -1.33 7.68 13.45
CA SER A 92 -2.67 7.25 13.03
C SER A 92 -3.34 6.36 14.10
N TYR A 93 -2.62 5.35 14.59
CA TYR A 93 -3.10 4.45 15.63
C TYR A 93 -3.49 5.21 16.92
N LEU A 94 -2.59 6.06 17.44
CA LEU A 94 -2.85 6.79 18.68
C LEU A 94 -3.93 7.87 18.55
N LEU A 95 -4.11 8.42 17.34
CA LEU A 95 -5.19 9.36 17.07
C LEU A 95 -6.55 8.65 17.02
N LEU A 96 -6.60 7.45 16.43
CA LEU A 96 -7.80 6.61 16.51
C LEU A 96 -8.12 6.25 17.95
N GLU A 97 -7.15 5.89 18.79
CA GLU A 97 -7.41 5.64 20.22
C GLU A 97 -8.03 6.83 20.96
N LYS A 98 -7.80 8.05 20.46
CA LYS A 98 -8.38 9.29 21.00
C LYS A 98 -9.68 9.71 20.30
N GLY A 99 -10.19 8.93 19.34
CA GLY A 99 -11.35 9.26 18.53
C GLY A 99 -11.12 10.34 17.48
N ASP A 100 -9.87 10.76 17.25
CA ASP A 100 -9.52 11.78 16.25
C ASP A 100 -9.32 11.14 14.86
N VAL A 101 -10.43 10.64 14.32
CA VAL A 101 -10.51 9.94 13.03
C VAL A 101 -9.94 10.80 11.89
N LYS A 102 -10.26 12.10 11.89
CA LYS A 102 -9.85 13.03 10.84
C LYS A 102 -8.33 13.14 10.75
N ASN A 103 -7.65 13.35 11.88
CA ASN A 103 -6.19 13.45 11.87
C ASN A 103 -5.52 12.08 11.71
N ALA A 104 -6.18 10.99 12.11
CA ALA A 104 -5.70 9.63 11.83
C ALA A 104 -5.69 9.36 10.33
N SER A 105 -6.81 9.61 9.64
CA SER A 105 -6.96 9.53 8.18
C SER A 105 -5.89 10.36 7.45
N LYS A 106 -5.70 11.62 7.84
CA LYS A 106 -4.62 12.47 7.29
C LYS A 106 -3.21 11.91 7.56
N SER A 107 -3.01 11.22 8.67
CA SER A 107 -1.72 10.59 8.99
C SER A 107 -1.47 9.37 8.11
N LEU A 108 -2.50 8.60 7.74
CA LEU A 108 -2.41 7.54 6.73
C LEU A 108 -2.07 8.09 5.34
N GLY A 109 -2.70 9.18 4.91
CA GLY A 109 -2.33 9.83 3.65
C GLY A 109 -0.86 10.28 3.63
N ARG A 110 -0.36 10.83 4.76
CA ARG A 110 1.07 11.18 4.91
C ARG A 110 1.98 9.95 4.97
N TYR A 111 1.52 8.83 5.50
CA TYR A 111 2.26 7.56 5.47
C TYR A 111 2.46 7.09 4.04
N SER A 112 1.38 7.02 3.25
CA SER A 112 1.42 6.65 1.83
C SER A 112 2.40 7.55 1.04
N GLY A 113 2.25 8.87 1.14
CA GLY A 113 3.14 9.80 0.43
C GLY A 113 4.62 9.72 0.85
N ARG A 114 4.92 9.28 2.08
CA ARG A 114 6.30 9.07 2.54
C ARG A 114 6.89 7.76 2.04
N LEU A 115 6.09 6.71 1.90
CA LEU A 115 6.52 5.48 1.23
C LEU A 115 6.84 5.74 -0.25
N ASP A 116 6.00 6.49 -0.96
CA ASP A 116 6.28 6.86 -2.36
C ASP A 116 7.58 7.66 -2.47
N SER A 117 7.74 8.66 -1.59
CA SER A 117 8.98 9.45 -1.50
C SER A 117 10.20 8.57 -1.24
N MET A 118 10.11 7.61 -0.32
CA MET A 118 11.17 6.67 -0.01
C MET A 118 11.53 5.83 -1.25
N LYS A 119 10.55 5.22 -1.93
CA LYS A 119 10.78 4.43 -3.15
C LYS A 119 11.47 5.25 -4.24
N ARG A 120 11.00 6.48 -4.49
CA ARG A 120 11.63 7.39 -5.47
C ARG A 120 13.07 7.72 -5.11
N GLN A 121 13.37 7.97 -3.84
CA GLN A 121 14.75 8.22 -3.40
C GLN A 121 15.62 6.97 -3.47
N MET A 122 15.05 5.79 -3.20
CA MET A 122 15.75 4.51 -3.34
C MET A 122 16.11 4.24 -4.81
N GLU A 123 15.19 4.46 -5.75
CA GLU A 123 15.48 4.33 -7.18
C GLU A 123 16.52 5.35 -7.65
N LYS A 124 16.43 6.60 -7.16
CA LYS A 124 17.47 7.61 -7.41
C LYS A 124 18.83 7.22 -6.83
N ALA A 125 18.87 6.57 -5.67
CA ALA A 125 20.11 6.08 -5.08
C ALA A 125 20.73 5.00 -5.98
N ARG A 126 19.92 4.08 -6.52
CA ARG A 126 20.38 3.06 -7.49
C ARG A 126 20.98 3.68 -8.74
N SER A 127 20.32 4.68 -9.34
CA SER A 127 20.86 5.35 -10.53
C SER A 127 22.14 6.15 -10.24
N GLN A 128 22.40 6.48 -8.99
CA GLN A 128 23.64 7.09 -8.50
C GLN A 128 24.70 6.06 -8.06
N ASN A 129 24.52 4.78 -8.39
CA ASN A 129 25.40 3.67 -8.00
C ASN A 129 25.56 3.49 -6.47
N GLN A 130 24.59 3.96 -5.69
CA GLN A 130 24.56 3.70 -4.24
C GLN A 130 23.95 2.31 -4.01
N SER A 131 24.60 1.50 -3.17
CA SER A 131 24.07 0.19 -2.81
C SER A 131 22.81 0.34 -1.94
N VAL A 132 21.68 -0.12 -2.47
CA VAL A 132 20.39 -0.12 -1.78
C VAL A 132 20.04 -1.47 -1.14
N VAL A 133 20.84 -2.52 -1.37
CA VAL A 133 20.54 -3.89 -0.91
C VAL A 133 20.52 -3.95 0.63
N ALA A 134 21.51 -3.34 1.29
CA ALA A 134 21.53 -3.28 2.74
C ALA A 134 20.32 -2.52 3.30
N PHE A 135 19.90 -1.44 2.63
CA PHE A 135 18.72 -0.68 3.04
C PHE A 135 17.40 -1.45 2.82
N ALA A 136 17.30 -2.22 1.73
CA ALA A 136 16.19 -3.15 1.50
C ALA A 136 16.06 -4.18 2.64
N ASP A 137 17.18 -4.66 3.17
CA ASP A 137 17.18 -5.56 4.34
C ASP A 137 16.75 -4.85 5.62
N GLU A 138 17.35 -3.68 5.91
CA GLU A 138 17.03 -2.85 7.08
C GLU A 138 15.53 -2.52 7.15
N THR A 139 14.93 -2.17 6.01
CA THR A 139 13.52 -1.78 5.92
C THR A 139 12.55 -2.93 6.13
N THR A 140 12.97 -4.17 5.88
CA THR A 140 12.04 -5.31 5.95
C THR A 140 11.51 -5.54 7.37
N GLU A 141 12.34 -5.37 8.39
CA GLU A 141 11.88 -5.53 9.78
C GLU A 141 10.91 -4.41 10.17
N GLY A 142 11.19 -3.16 9.76
CA GLY A 142 10.27 -2.04 9.98
C GLY A 142 8.93 -2.23 9.27
N LEU A 143 8.94 -2.79 8.05
CA LEU A 143 7.71 -3.08 7.31
C LEU A 143 6.85 -4.15 8.00
N LYS A 144 7.43 -5.09 8.74
CA LYS A 144 6.63 -6.03 9.56
C LYS A 144 5.90 -5.30 10.68
N LEU A 145 6.56 -4.35 11.33
CA LEU A 145 5.89 -3.51 12.33
C LEU A 145 4.77 -2.69 11.68
N HIS A 146 4.96 -2.24 10.43
CA HIS A 146 3.91 -1.54 9.68
C HIS A 146 2.72 -2.45 9.38
N GLU A 147 2.93 -3.71 9.00
CA GLU A 147 1.86 -4.71 8.78
C GLU A 147 0.99 -4.89 10.03
N VAL A 148 1.64 -5.01 11.20
CA VAL A 148 0.97 -5.11 12.51
C VAL A 148 0.13 -3.86 12.79
N LEU A 149 0.72 -2.67 12.62
CA LEU A 149 0.01 -1.42 12.90
C LEU A 149 -1.13 -1.16 11.91
N LEU A 150 -0.96 -1.45 10.62
CA LEU A 150 -2.02 -1.35 9.61
C LEU A 150 -3.18 -2.29 9.94
N SER A 151 -2.90 -3.52 10.35
CA SER A 151 -3.93 -4.46 10.82
C SER A 151 -4.69 -3.91 12.02
N ALA A 152 -3.98 -3.36 13.01
CA ALA A 152 -4.58 -2.80 14.22
C ALA A 152 -5.43 -1.55 13.91
N ILE A 153 -4.96 -0.70 12.99
CA ILE A 153 -5.69 0.49 12.51
C ILE A 153 -6.97 0.06 11.79
N SER A 154 -6.90 -0.92 10.88
CA SER A 154 -8.07 -1.46 10.15
C SER A 154 -9.14 -1.95 11.12
N LYS A 155 -8.77 -2.75 12.12
CA LYS A 155 -9.71 -3.26 13.13
C LYS A 155 -10.33 -2.15 13.99
N LYS A 156 -9.53 -1.16 14.42
CA LYS A 156 -10.04 -0.06 15.26
C LYS A 156 -10.97 0.86 14.48
N TRP A 157 -10.67 1.11 13.20
CA TRP A 157 -11.44 2.00 12.34
C TRP A 157 -12.90 1.56 12.20
N GLN A 158 -13.15 0.25 12.11
CA GLN A 158 -14.51 -0.33 11.99
C GLN A 158 -15.47 0.06 13.13
N ASN A 159 -14.96 0.55 14.27
CA ASN A 159 -15.78 0.99 15.39
C ASN A 159 -16.32 2.43 15.24
N TYR A 160 -15.94 3.15 14.18
CA TYR A 160 -16.35 4.54 13.93
C TYR A 160 -17.35 4.61 12.78
N GLN A 161 -18.49 5.29 13.00
CA GLN A 161 -19.57 5.38 12.01
C GLN A 161 -19.34 6.46 10.93
N GLU A 162 -18.50 7.46 11.21
CA GLU A 162 -18.24 8.59 10.30
C GLU A 162 -16.77 8.62 9.84
N GLY A 163 -16.53 8.18 8.61
CA GLY A 163 -15.21 8.21 7.97
C GLY A 163 -14.93 9.53 7.26
N TYR A 164 -14.04 10.35 7.83
CA TYR A 164 -13.42 11.44 7.08
C TYR A 164 -12.44 10.85 6.06
N ASN A 165 -12.92 10.52 4.85
CA ASN A 165 -12.16 9.91 3.75
C ASN A 165 -11.20 8.80 4.25
N PHE A 166 -11.61 8.08 5.30
CA PHE A 166 -10.69 7.20 6.02
C PHE A 166 -10.43 5.98 5.18
N ASP A 167 -11.47 5.39 4.61
CA ASP A 167 -11.37 4.24 3.73
C ASP A 167 -10.44 4.56 2.55
N ASP A 168 -10.66 5.66 1.83
CA ASP A 168 -9.78 6.09 0.72
C ASP A 168 -8.30 6.22 1.13
N ASN A 169 -8.03 6.86 2.27
CA ASN A 169 -6.65 7.05 2.75
C ASN A 169 -6.04 5.76 3.29
N PHE A 170 -6.86 4.86 3.84
CA PHE A 170 -6.41 3.56 4.29
C PHE A 170 -6.12 2.64 3.10
N ASP A 171 -6.99 2.60 2.09
CA ASP A 171 -6.79 1.90 0.82
C ASP A 171 -5.50 2.37 0.14
N ALA A 172 -5.30 3.69 0.03
CA ALA A 172 -4.07 4.27 -0.51
C ALA A 172 -2.83 3.96 0.33
N ALA A 173 -2.95 3.91 1.67
CA ALA A 173 -1.86 3.52 2.56
C ALA A 173 -1.51 2.04 2.43
N PHE A 174 -2.53 1.18 2.34
CA PHE A 174 -2.39 -0.25 2.23
C PHE A 174 -1.81 -0.65 0.87
N GLY A 175 -2.37 -0.14 -0.24
CA GLY A 175 -1.84 -0.38 -1.58
C GLY A 175 -0.39 0.07 -1.72
N GLU A 176 -0.05 1.22 -1.15
CA GLU A 176 1.32 1.75 -1.17
C GLU A 176 2.29 0.92 -0.31
N PHE A 177 1.82 0.34 0.79
CA PHE A 177 2.57 -0.63 1.59
C PHE A 177 2.89 -1.90 0.78
N ILE A 178 1.90 -2.47 0.09
CA ILE A 178 2.11 -3.65 -0.78
C ILE A 178 3.08 -3.31 -1.92
N ASN A 179 2.87 -2.18 -2.59
CA ASN A 179 3.75 -1.72 -3.67
C ASN A 179 5.20 -1.53 -3.18
N THR A 180 5.38 -1.04 -1.96
CA THR A 180 6.69 -0.93 -1.33
C THR A 180 7.36 -2.29 -1.13
N ILE A 181 6.63 -3.29 -0.62
CA ILE A 181 7.15 -4.64 -0.47
C ILE A 181 7.59 -5.21 -1.83
N LEU A 182 6.77 -5.05 -2.88
CA LEU A 182 7.10 -5.52 -4.23
C LEU A 182 8.31 -4.80 -4.81
N THR A 183 8.43 -3.49 -4.59
CA THR A 183 9.60 -2.70 -5.02
C THR A 183 10.87 -3.19 -4.35
N ILE A 184 10.82 -3.52 -3.06
CA ILE A 184 11.95 -4.07 -2.32
C ILE A 184 12.27 -5.49 -2.78
N ASP A 185 11.27 -6.32 -3.05
CA ASP A 185 11.44 -7.68 -3.59
C ASP A 185 12.17 -7.66 -4.95
N ASN A 186 11.88 -6.67 -5.80
CA ASN A 186 12.59 -6.49 -7.07
C ASN A 186 14.07 -6.13 -6.89
N ILE A 187 14.44 -5.55 -5.75
CA ILE A 187 15.84 -5.23 -5.41
C ILE A 187 16.51 -6.44 -4.75
N LYS A 188 15.79 -7.12 -3.87
CA LYS A 188 16.23 -8.31 -3.15
C LYS A 188 15.14 -9.38 -3.21
N PRO A 189 15.23 -10.34 -4.15
CA PRO A 189 14.21 -11.35 -4.33
C PRO A 189 13.96 -12.20 -3.07
N GLY A 190 12.69 -12.48 -2.78
CA GLY A 190 12.25 -13.32 -1.67
C GLY A 190 11.75 -12.54 -0.45
N ILE A 191 11.84 -11.21 -0.45
CA ILE A 191 11.31 -10.36 0.64
C ILE A 191 9.79 -10.45 0.72
N LYS A 192 9.08 -10.49 -0.42
CA LYS A 192 7.60 -10.55 -0.40
C LYS A 192 7.06 -11.78 0.32
N ASN A 193 7.80 -12.90 0.30
CA ASN A 193 7.40 -14.15 0.94
C ASN A 193 7.37 -14.04 2.48
N ARG A 194 7.93 -12.98 3.04
CA ARG A 194 7.91 -12.69 4.48
C ARG A 194 6.62 -11.98 4.92
N PHE A 195 5.79 -11.54 3.98
CA PHE A 195 4.56 -10.80 4.22
C PHE A 195 3.38 -11.57 3.65
N LYS A 196 2.57 -12.17 4.54
CA LYS A 196 1.38 -12.91 4.11
C LYS A 196 0.43 -11.99 3.35
N THR A 197 0.31 -10.75 3.77
CA THR A 197 -0.57 -9.77 3.14
C THR A 197 -0.16 -9.45 1.71
N ALA A 198 1.14 -9.30 1.42
CA ALA A 198 1.62 -9.07 0.06
C ALA A 198 1.48 -10.31 -0.85
N THR A 199 1.67 -11.52 -0.30
CA THR A 199 1.47 -12.75 -1.06
C THR A 199 0.00 -13.03 -1.37
N SER A 200 -0.91 -12.76 -0.42
CA SER A 200 -2.36 -12.99 -0.60
C SER A 200 -2.99 -11.96 -1.54
N SER A 201 -2.55 -10.69 -1.50
CA SER A 201 -3.04 -9.66 -2.44
C SER A 201 -2.57 -9.91 -3.88
N ALA A 202 -1.36 -10.41 -4.08
CA ALA A 202 -0.85 -10.77 -5.42
C ALA A 202 -1.60 -11.96 -6.04
N SER A 203 -2.15 -12.86 -5.22
CA SER A 203 -2.99 -13.98 -5.71
C SER A 203 -4.36 -13.54 -6.25
N LEU A 204 -4.78 -12.30 -5.99
CA LEU A 204 -6.05 -11.74 -6.51
C LEU A 204 -5.87 -11.03 -7.87
N GLU A 205 -4.64 -10.66 -8.26
CA GLU A 205 -4.34 -10.08 -9.59
C GLU A 205 -3.98 -11.14 -10.66
N SER A 206 -3.89 -12.43 -10.27
CA SER A 206 -3.52 -13.52 -11.16
C SER A 206 -4.66 -14.52 -11.39
N GLU A 207 -5.81 -14.06 -11.87
CA GLU A 207 -6.61 -14.88 -12.78
C GLU A 207 -6.20 -14.47 -14.21
N PRO A 208 -5.33 -15.24 -14.88
CA PRO A 208 -5.20 -15.06 -16.32
C PRO A 208 -6.55 -15.42 -16.94
N SER A 209 -7.17 -14.44 -17.59
CA SER A 209 -8.22 -14.66 -18.58
C SER A 209 -7.70 -15.72 -19.56
N VAL A 210 -8.20 -16.94 -19.42
CA VAL A 210 -7.95 -18.03 -20.35
C VAL A 210 -8.73 -17.69 -21.62
N GLY A 211 -8.11 -16.89 -22.49
CA GLY A 211 -8.51 -16.83 -23.89
C GLY A 211 -8.23 -18.21 -24.51
N PRO A 212 -9.16 -18.77 -25.30
CA PRO A 212 -8.95 -20.07 -25.92
C PRO A 212 -7.77 -19.98 -26.90
N SER A 213 -6.69 -20.71 -26.59
CA SER A 213 -5.56 -20.88 -27.51
C SER A 213 -5.94 -21.89 -28.58
N PRO A 214 -5.72 -21.63 -29.88
CA PRO A 214 -5.99 -22.60 -30.92
C PRO A 214 -4.93 -23.71 -30.91
N THR A 215 -5.40 -24.95 -30.96
CA THR A 215 -4.60 -26.18 -31.09
C THR A 215 -3.85 -26.19 -32.43
N PRO A 216 -2.56 -26.56 -32.50
CA PRO A 216 -1.93 -26.87 -33.78
C PRO A 216 -2.26 -28.32 -34.15
N ALA A 217 -2.94 -28.51 -35.28
CA ALA A 217 -3.12 -29.83 -35.88
C ALA A 217 -1.80 -30.25 -36.56
N LEU A 218 -1.28 -31.42 -36.17
CA LEU A 218 -0.26 -32.15 -36.89
C LEU A 218 -0.91 -32.80 -38.13
N GLU A 219 -0.49 -32.39 -39.33
CA GLU A 219 -0.64 -33.20 -40.54
C GLU A 219 0.75 -33.51 -41.12
N ILE A 220 0.98 -34.81 -41.33
CA ILE A 220 2.19 -35.38 -41.94
C ILE A 220 1.79 -35.93 -43.32
N LEU A 221 2.76 -35.90 -44.25
CA LEU A 221 2.89 -36.62 -45.55
C LEU A 221 2.15 -35.95 -46.74
N GLU A 222 2.66 -35.81 -47.97
CA GLU A 222 3.84 -36.30 -48.71
C GLU A 222 3.87 -35.50 -50.05
N THR A 223 4.97 -35.04 -50.66
CA THR A 223 5.69 -35.75 -51.75
C THR A 223 6.84 -34.88 -52.34
N SER A 224 8.01 -35.54 -52.43
CA SER A 224 9.28 -35.41 -53.20
C SER A 224 9.34 -34.62 -54.54
N PRO A 225 10.50 -34.51 -55.26
CA PRO A 225 11.84 -33.98 -54.95
C PRO A 225 12.39 -33.04 -56.07
N SER A 226 13.51 -32.33 -55.86
CA SER A 226 14.59 -32.09 -56.88
C SER A 226 15.47 -30.89 -56.52
N ALA A 227 16.72 -31.14 -56.12
CA ALA A 227 17.83 -30.23 -56.38
C ALA A 227 19.17 -30.98 -56.29
N LYS A 228 19.90 -31.01 -57.41
CA LYS A 228 21.21 -31.67 -57.61
C LYS A 228 22.31 -31.08 -56.70
N PRO A 229 23.34 -31.87 -56.34
CA PRO A 229 24.51 -31.35 -55.63
C PRO A 229 25.50 -30.70 -56.62
N ARG A 230 26.07 -29.53 -56.25
CA ARG A 230 27.25 -28.96 -56.93
C ARG A 230 28.49 -29.10 -56.04
N ARG A 231 29.48 -29.75 -56.65
CA ARG A 231 30.86 -30.07 -56.27
C ARG A 231 31.62 -28.90 -55.61
N ILE A 232 32.24 -29.19 -54.46
CA ILE A 232 33.30 -28.37 -53.86
C ILE A 232 34.63 -28.83 -54.48
N ILE A 233 35.44 -27.88 -54.96
CA ILE A 233 36.85 -28.10 -55.34
C ILE A 233 37.69 -27.50 -54.21
N TYR A 234 38.70 -28.23 -53.77
CA TYR A 234 39.67 -27.87 -52.73
C TYR A 234 40.47 -26.61 -53.07
#